data_AF-A0A7M1Q4S9-F1
#
_entry.id   AF-A0A7M1Q4S9-F1
#
_cell.length_a   1.000
_cell.length_b   1.000
_cell.length_c   1.000
_cell.angle_alpha   90.00
_cell.angle_beta   90.00
_cell.angle_gamma   90.00
#
_symmetry.space_group_name_H-M   'P 1'
#
loop_
_entity.id
_entity.type
_entity.pdbx_description
1 polymer ?
#
loop_
_entity_poly.entity_id
_entity_poly.type
_entity_poly.pdbx_seq_one_letter_code
_entity_poly.pdbx_strand_id
1 'polypeptide(L)'
;MPKTTNYNLEKPNDNNIADIEVINNNMDIVDTELFNKVDKEVGKGLSCNDFTNVEKQKLGELSNFDSSGVDEHIGSKSNPHGVTAEQVGAETPGGAQEKANAAEQKTKQYIDEHIALTNNPHGVTAEQLGAMTVNEILTLKMQDAFEGVRVEYQWDAKKIIKQLHYDSNNNIIKQVDYVWDGVRVQRETYLLNEFDDSNQLIKTTIVTVTYTWQNGVVTKTGVVVT
;
A
#
# COMPACT_ATOMS: atom_id res chain seq x y z
N MET A 1 -13.28 112.81 18.76
CA MET A 1 -12.60 112.40 20.00
C MET A 1 -11.76 111.15 19.72
N PRO A 2 -10.61 110.94 20.39
CA PRO A 2 -9.82 109.73 20.18
C PRO A 2 -10.64 108.48 20.57
N LYS A 3 -10.45 107.35 19.88
CA LYS A 3 -11.22 106.11 20.11
C LYS A 3 -10.35 104.95 20.61
N THR A 4 -10.96 103.93 21.20
CA THR A 4 -10.30 102.63 21.48
C THR A 4 -10.24 101.78 20.22
N THR A 5 -9.24 100.88 20.14
CA THR A 5 -8.99 100.10 18.91
C THR A 5 -9.98 98.95 18.71
N ASN A 6 -10.39 98.29 19.79
CA ASN A 6 -11.17 97.04 19.69
C ASN A 6 -12.66 97.29 19.46
N TYR A 7 -13.24 98.27 20.16
CA TYR A 7 -14.69 98.52 20.17
C TYR A 7 -15.04 99.97 19.84
N ASN A 8 -14.08 100.75 19.31
CA ASN A 8 -14.29 102.14 18.88
C ASN A 8 -14.92 103.07 19.94
N LEU A 9 -14.71 102.76 21.23
CA LEU A 9 -15.23 103.55 22.35
C LEU A 9 -14.58 104.92 22.38
N GLU A 10 -15.36 105.97 22.64
CA GLU A 10 -14.84 107.32 22.72
C GLU A 10 -14.02 107.52 24.01
N LYS A 11 -12.80 108.02 23.87
CA LYS A 11 -11.91 108.34 24.99
C LYS A 11 -12.16 109.77 25.47
N PRO A 12 -12.04 110.02 26.79
CA PRO A 12 -12.03 111.38 27.31
C PRO A 12 -10.83 112.16 26.73
N ASN A 13 -10.98 113.47 26.52
CA ASN A 13 -9.85 114.35 26.18
C ASN A 13 -9.25 114.97 27.46
N ASP A 14 -8.06 115.57 27.34
CA ASP A 14 -7.28 116.06 28.48
C ASP A 14 -7.99 117.14 29.34
N ASN A 15 -9.07 117.76 28.84
CA ASN A 15 -9.79 118.86 29.49
C ASN A 15 -11.31 118.63 29.63
N ASN A 16 -11.83 117.43 29.38
CA ASN A 16 -13.27 117.15 29.43
C ASN A 16 -13.70 116.67 30.81
N ILE A 17 -14.68 117.36 31.40
CA ILE A 17 -15.56 116.77 32.44
C ILE A 17 -16.29 115.61 31.76
N ALA A 18 -16.31 114.43 32.38
CA ALA A 18 -16.85 113.23 31.77
C ALA A 18 -18.31 113.45 31.33
N ASP A 19 -18.54 113.40 30.01
CA ASP A 19 -19.86 113.55 29.42
C ASP A 19 -20.66 112.26 29.66
N ILE A 20 -21.79 112.40 30.36
CA ILE A 20 -22.68 111.29 30.71
C ILE A 20 -23.22 110.62 29.44
N GLU A 21 -23.46 111.39 28.37
CA GLU A 21 -23.96 110.84 27.10
C GLU A 21 -22.91 109.93 26.45
N VAL A 22 -21.63 110.35 26.46
CA VAL A 22 -20.51 109.55 25.95
C VAL A 22 -20.33 108.27 26.77
N ILE A 23 -20.48 108.36 28.09
CA ILE A 23 -20.40 107.18 28.97
C ILE A 23 -21.49 106.17 28.64
N ASN A 24 -22.75 106.64 28.52
CA ASN A 24 -23.87 105.76 28.21
C ASN A 24 -23.69 105.09 26.85
N ASN A 25 -23.30 105.86 25.82
CA ASN A 25 -23.04 105.31 24.49
C ASN A 25 -21.92 104.26 24.49
N ASN A 26 -20.83 104.52 25.22
CA ASN A 26 -19.76 103.54 25.36
C ASN A 26 -20.21 102.29 26.13
N MET A 27 -21.08 102.45 27.13
CA MET A 27 -21.61 101.35 27.92
C MET A 27 -22.54 100.46 27.08
N ASP A 28 -23.38 101.06 26.25
CA ASP A 28 -24.26 100.34 25.31
C ASP A 28 -23.45 99.52 24.29
N ILE A 29 -22.33 100.07 23.80
CA ILE A 29 -21.40 99.35 22.92
C ILE A 29 -20.77 98.17 23.67
N VAL A 30 -20.30 98.38 24.91
CA VAL A 30 -19.69 97.31 25.70
C VAL A 30 -20.69 96.20 26.00
N ASP A 31 -21.94 96.54 26.33
CA ASP A 31 -23.01 95.57 26.61
C ASP A 31 -23.33 94.73 25.37
N THR A 32 -23.49 95.39 24.22
CA THR A 32 -23.72 94.73 22.92
C THR A 32 -22.58 93.78 22.56
N GLU A 33 -21.33 94.24 22.70
CA GLU A 33 -20.16 93.45 22.34
C GLU A 33 -19.90 92.29 23.32
N LEU A 34 -20.22 92.48 24.61
CA LEU A 34 -20.13 91.42 25.61
C LEU A 34 -21.15 90.31 25.37
N PHE A 35 -22.37 90.68 24.98
CA PHE A 35 -23.41 89.71 24.60
C PHE A 35 -22.98 88.81 23.42
N ASN A 36 -22.14 89.33 22.52
CA ASN A 36 -21.60 88.57 21.39
C ASN A 36 -20.41 87.68 21.74
N LYS A 37 -19.87 87.77 22.97
CA LYS A 37 -18.80 86.88 23.42
C LYS A 37 -19.36 85.54 23.85
N VAL A 38 -18.61 84.48 23.57
CA VAL A 38 -18.89 83.14 24.06
C VAL A 38 -18.32 83.00 25.48
N ASP A 39 -19.08 82.39 26.38
CA ASP A 39 -18.65 82.11 27.76
C ASP A 39 -17.40 81.20 27.78
N LYS A 40 -16.51 81.47 28.74
CA LYS A 40 -15.36 80.61 28.98
C LYS A 40 -15.75 79.40 29.82
N GLU A 41 -15.57 78.21 29.25
CA GLU A 41 -15.63 76.98 30.03
C GLU A 41 -14.26 76.65 30.67
N VAL A 42 -14.27 76.16 31.91
CA VAL A 42 -13.06 75.76 32.64
C VAL A 42 -12.28 74.71 31.83
N GLY A 43 -10.97 74.94 31.66
CA GLY A 43 -10.09 74.05 30.90
C GLY A 43 -10.07 74.26 29.38
N LYS A 44 -10.79 75.27 28.85
CA LYS A 44 -10.82 75.59 27.41
C LYS A 44 -10.27 76.99 27.09
N GLY A 45 -9.72 77.15 25.88
CA GLY A 45 -9.25 78.43 25.34
C GLY A 45 -10.40 79.35 24.89
N LEU A 46 -10.19 80.68 24.94
CA LEU A 46 -11.21 81.72 24.69
C LEU A 46 -11.56 81.93 23.20
N SER A 47 -10.81 81.33 22.27
CA SER A 47 -11.04 81.49 20.83
C SER A 47 -10.46 80.31 20.04
N CYS A 48 -11.32 79.34 19.78
CA CYS A 48 -11.34 78.46 18.61
C CYS A 48 -12.58 77.59 18.81
N ASN A 49 -13.72 78.00 18.25
CA ASN A 49 -14.82 77.06 18.04
C ASN A 49 -14.38 76.10 16.93
N ASP A 50 -13.44 75.20 17.22
CA ASP A 50 -13.12 74.11 16.29
C ASP A 50 -14.30 73.14 16.17
N PHE A 51 -15.24 73.21 17.13
CA PHE A 51 -16.46 72.42 17.16
C PHE A 51 -17.65 73.30 17.54
N THR A 52 -18.67 73.30 16.69
CA THR A 52 -20.03 73.74 17.01
C THR A 52 -20.59 72.94 18.19
N ASN A 53 -21.61 73.48 18.87
CA ASN A 53 -22.32 72.74 19.93
C ASN A 53 -22.88 71.41 19.42
N VAL A 54 -23.28 71.36 18.14
CA VAL A 54 -23.74 70.15 17.45
C VAL A 54 -22.63 69.10 17.33
N GLU A 55 -21.41 69.50 16.98
CA GLU A 55 -20.27 68.58 16.86
C GLU A 55 -19.79 68.06 18.22
N LYS A 56 -19.82 68.91 19.26
CA LYS A 56 -19.52 68.48 20.64
C LYS A 56 -20.53 67.45 21.14
N GLN A 57 -21.81 67.64 20.82
CA GLN A 57 -22.85 66.66 21.13
C GLN A 57 -22.61 65.33 20.41
N LYS A 58 -22.36 65.37 19.10
CA LYS A 58 -22.02 64.16 18.30
C LYS A 58 -20.79 63.42 18.82
N LEU A 59 -19.76 64.14 19.26
CA LEU A 59 -18.56 63.56 19.85
C LEU A 59 -18.84 62.91 21.22
N GLY A 60 -19.68 63.54 22.04
CA GLY A 60 -20.15 62.94 23.30
C GLY A 60 -20.96 61.66 23.09
N GLU A 61 -21.73 61.59 22.00
CA GLU A 61 -22.51 60.41 21.61
C GLU A 61 -21.63 59.22 21.15
N LEU A 62 -20.38 59.46 20.72
CA LEU A 62 -19.43 58.40 20.37
C LEU A 62 -18.93 57.58 21.57
N SER A 63 -19.15 58.06 22.81
CA SER A 63 -18.80 57.31 24.03
C SER A 63 -19.54 55.98 24.16
N ASN A 64 -20.59 55.77 23.36
CA ASN A 64 -21.41 54.57 23.34
C ASN A 64 -21.09 53.63 22.17
N PHE A 65 -19.90 53.77 21.55
CA PHE A 65 -19.46 52.83 20.53
C PHE A 65 -19.21 51.45 21.16
N ASP A 66 -20.07 50.50 20.80
CA ASP A 66 -19.96 49.11 21.23
C ASP A 66 -19.16 48.29 20.21
N SER A 67 -17.93 47.90 20.55
CA SER A 67 -17.09 47.02 19.73
C SER A 67 -17.39 45.54 19.92
N SER A 68 -18.27 45.17 20.86
CA SER A 68 -18.47 43.78 21.28
C SER A 68 -18.82 42.84 20.12
N GLY A 69 -19.65 43.30 19.17
CA GLY A 69 -19.99 42.50 17.98
C GLY A 69 -18.82 42.26 17.03
N VAL A 70 -17.86 43.20 16.96
CA VAL A 70 -16.62 43.03 16.17
C VAL A 70 -15.68 42.06 16.88
N ASP A 71 -15.57 42.19 18.21
CA ASP A 71 -14.75 41.31 19.04
C ASP A 71 -15.28 39.86 19.00
N GLU A 72 -16.61 39.69 19.06
CA GLU A 72 -17.30 38.40 18.90
C GLU A 72 -17.07 37.82 17.49
N HIS A 73 -17.17 38.65 16.44
CA HIS A 73 -16.92 38.23 15.08
C HIS A 73 -15.48 37.74 14.86
N ILE A 74 -14.48 38.47 15.35
CA ILE A 74 -13.06 38.09 15.27
C ILE A 74 -12.79 36.79 16.05
N GLY A 75 -13.48 36.58 17.16
CA GLY A 75 -13.40 35.36 17.98
C GLY A 75 -14.08 34.14 17.34
N SER A 76 -15.05 34.34 16.45
CA SER A 76 -15.86 33.28 15.86
C SER A 76 -15.00 32.23 15.11
N LYS A 77 -15.20 30.96 15.47
CA LYS A 77 -14.66 29.76 14.80
C LYS A 77 -15.75 28.92 14.13
N SER A 78 -16.95 29.50 14.02
CA SER A 78 -18.08 28.91 13.33
C SER A 78 -17.95 29.20 11.83
N ASN A 79 -18.10 28.17 10.98
CA ASN A 79 -18.13 28.30 9.52
C ASN A 79 -19.11 29.43 9.13
N PRO A 80 -18.66 30.53 8.45
CA PRO A 80 -17.50 30.65 7.54
C PRO A 80 -16.12 30.96 8.12
N HIS A 81 -15.95 31.22 9.42
CA HIS A 81 -14.65 31.55 10.00
C HIS A 81 -14.05 30.36 10.77
N GLY A 82 -12.74 30.10 10.58
CA GLY A 82 -11.99 29.12 11.38
C GLY A 82 -12.45 27.66 11.24
N VAL A 83 -12.73 27.20 10.02
CA VAL A 83 -13.24 25.83 9.77
C VAL A 83 -12.30 24.73 10.30
N THR A 84 -12.86 23.74 10.98
CA THR A 84 -12.15 22.57 11.49
C THR A 84 -12.04 21.46 10.44
N ALA A 85 -11.07 20.56 10.61
CA ALA A 85 -10.95 19.33 9.83
C ALA A 85 -12.26 18.52 9.83
N GLU A 86 -12.95 18.47 10.97
CA GLU A 86 -14.26 17.81 11.12
C GLU A 86 -15.34 18.48 10.26
N GLN A 87 -15.40 19.81 10.25
CA GLN A 87 -16.40 20.58 9.51
C GLN A 87 -16.30 20.39 7.99
N VAL A 88 -15.08 20.17 7.48
CA VAL A 88 -14.85 19.90 6.04
C VAL A 88 -14.89 18.40 5.70
N GLY A 89 -15.08 17.52 6.69
CA GLY A 89 -15.02 16.07 6.50
C GLY A 89 -13.63 15.57 6.11
N ALA A 90 -12.58 16.20 6.62
CA ALA A 90 -11.21 15.76 6.40
C ALA A 90 -10.99 14.37 7.02
N GLU A 91 -10.18 13.57 6.35
CA GLU A 91 -9.78 12.25 6.84
C GLU A 91 -9.09 12.35 8.20
N THR A 92 -9.42 11.41 9.10
CA THR A 92 -8.80 11.36 10.42
C THR A 92 -7.57 10.44 10.40
N PRO A 93 -6.60 10.59 11.32
CA PRO A 93 -5.51 9.63 11.47
C PRO A 93 -6.01 8.18 11.66
N GLY A 94 -7.12 8.01 12.39
CA GLY A 94 -7.77 6.70 12.58
C GLY A 94 -8.33 6.13 11.27
N GLY A 95 -9.11 6.92 10.53
CA GLY A 95 -9.69 6.48 9.24
C GLY A 95 -8.63 6.17 8.18
N ALA A 96 -7.52 6.93 8.16
CA ALA A 96 -6.37 6.62 7.32
C ALA A 96 -5.73 5.27 7.71
N GLN A 97 -5.56 5.00 9.01
CA GLN A 97 -5.02 3.74 9.50
C GLN A 97 -5.94 2.56 9.17
N GLU A 98 -7.25 2.71 9.32
CA GLU A 98 -8.23 1.68 8.94
C GLU A 98 -8.15 1.34 7.45
N LYS A 99 -8.03 2.36 6.57
CA LYS A 99 -7.84 2.15 5.13
C LYS A 99 -6.53 1.44 4.81
N ALA A 100 -5.45 1.78 5.51
CA ALA A 100 -4.15 1.12 5.35
C ALA A 100 -4.23 -0.36 5.76
N ASN A 101 -4.81 -0.64 6.92
CA ASN A 101 -5.00 -2.01 7.42
C ASN A 101 -5.89 -2.84 6.47
N ALA A 102 -6.95 -2.25 5.92
CA ALA A 102 -7.81 -2.91 4.94
C ALA A 102 -7.08 -3.23 3.64
N ALA A 103 -6.20 -2.33 3.18
CA ALA A 103 -5.36 -2.58 2.00
C ALA A 103 -4.32 -3.70 2.26
N GLU A 104 -3.69 -3.69 3.43
CA GLU A 104 -2.75 -4.74 3.86
C GLU A 104 -3.44 -6.11 3.92
N GLN A 105 -4.62 -6.18 4.55
CA GLN A 105 -5.39 -7.42 4.66
C GLN A 105 -5.79 -7.97 3.29
N LYS A 106 -6.29 -7.11 2.39
CA LYS A 106 -6.63 -7.52 1.00
C LYS A 106 -5.41 -8.05 0.26
N THR A 107 -4.25 -7.42 0.45
CA THR A 107 -3.00 -7.86 -0.17
C THR A 107 -2.58 -9.23 0.36
N LYS A 108 -2.65 -9.41 1.67
CA LYS A 108 -2.34 -10.69 2.29
C LYS A 108 -3.29 -11.80 1.84
N GLN A 109 -4.59 -11.51 1.75
CA GLN A 109 -5.58 -12.45 1.23
C GLN A 109 -5.26 -12.85 -0.22
N TYR A 110 -4.96 -11.88 -1.10
CA TYR A 110 -4.60 -12.16 -2.49
C TYR A 110 -3.36 -13.06 -2.60
N ILE A 111 -2.35 -12.83 -1.75
CA ILE A 111 -1.14 -13.67 -1.70
C ILE A 111 -1.48 -15.08 -1.20
N ASP A 112 -2.25 -15.20 -0.13
CA ASP A 112 -2.64 -16.49 0.44
C ASP A 112 -3.49 -17.29 -0.57
N GLU A 113 -4.40 -16.64 -1.30
CA GLU A 113 -5.15 -17.22 -2.41
C GLU A 113 -4.25 -17.67 -3.55
N HIS A 114 -3.28 -16.84 -3.97
CA HIS A 114 -2.34 -17.17 -5.02
C HIS A 114 -1.47 -18.39 -4.65
N ILE A 115 -1.00 -18.47 -3.41
CA ILE A 115 -0.23 -19.60 -2.88
C ILE A 115 -1.09 -20.88 -2.86
N ALA A 116 -2.39 -20.76 -2.60
CA ALA A 116 -3.31 -21.90 -2.58
C ALA A 116 -3.68 -22.43 -3.97
N LEU A 117 -3.35 -21.72 -5.06
CA LEU A 117 -3.63 -22.19 -6.42
C LEU A 117 -2.78 -23.42 -6.75
N THR A 118 -3.47 -24.52 -7.07
CA THR A 118 -2.88 -25.80 -7.53
C THR A 118 -3.18 -26.07 -9.00
N ASN A 119 -3.65 -25.04 -9.71
CA ASN A 119 -4.02 -25.09 -11.11
C ASN A 119 -2.81 -24.69 -11.96
N ASN A 120 -2.49 -25.45 -13.02
CA ASN A 120 -1.46 -25.10 -14.01
C ASN A 120 -1.62 -23.62 -14.46
N PRO A 121 -0.62 -22.73 -14.22
CA PRO A 121 0.83 -22.98 -14.05
C PRO A 121 1.37 -23.38 -12.67
N HIS A 122 0.57 -23.37 -11.60
CA HIS A 122 1.01 -23.77 -10.26
C HIS A 122 0.58 -25.20 -9.95
N GLY A 123 1.48 -26.08 -9.51
CA GLY A 123 1.14 -27.47 -9.19
C GLY A 123 0.92 -28.39 -10.40
N VAL A 124 1.71 -28.22 -11.48
CA VAL A 124 1.60 -29.02 -12.70
C VAL A 124 1.74 -30.51 -12.39
N THR A 125 0.72 -31.30 -12.74
CA THR A 125 0.73 -32.75 -12.54
C THR A 125 1.54 -33.45 -13.65
N ALA A 126 2.04 -34.65 -13.36
CA ALA A 126 2.68 -35.50 -14.38
C ALA A 126 1.75 -35.68 -15.60
N GLU A 127 0.45 -35.83 -15.38
CA GLU A 127 -0.58 -35.94 -16.43
C GLU A 127 -0.67 -34.68 -17.30
N GLN A 128 -0.59 -33.48 -16.72
CA GLN A 128 -0.62 -32.21 -17.47
C GLN A 128 0.61 -31.99 -18.36
N LEU A 129 1.76 -32.56 -18.00
CA LEU A 129 2.97 -32.53 -18.84
C LEU A 129 2.97 -33.61 -19.92
N GLY A 130 1.96 -34.49 -19.95
CA GLY A 130 2.01 -35.72 -20.74
C GLY A 130 3.15 -36.65 -20.28
N ALA A 131 3.58 -36.53 -19.02
CA ALA A 131 4.59 -37.42 -18.46
C ALA A 131 3.97 -38.81 -18.31
N MET A 132 4.58 -39.78 -18.97
CA MET A 132 4.17 -41.17 -18.91
C MET A 132 4.19 -41.70 -17.48
N THR A 133 3.24 -42.57 -17.17
CA THR A 133 3.21 -43.33 -15.93
C THR A 133 4.43 -44.26 -15.82
N VAL A 134 4.81 -44.62 -14.59
CA VAL A 134 5.88 -45.60 -14.35
C VAL A 134 5.63 -46.90 -15.12
N ASN A 135 4.36 -47.31 -15.28
CA ASN A 135 3.98 -48.53 -15.98
C ASN A 135 4.13 -48.41 -17.51
N GLU A 136 3.81 -47.25 -18.09
CA GLU A 136 4.08 -46.95 -19.51
C GLU A 136 5.59 -46.88 -19.78
N ILE A 137 6.38 -46.28 -18.89
CA ILE A 137 7.85 -46.28 -18.98
C ILE A 137 8.39 -47.70 -18.89
N LEU A 138 7.86 -48.52 -18.00
CA LEU A 138 8.26 -49.93 -17.86
C LEU A 138 7.91 -50.72 -19.14
N THR A 139 6.75 -50.46 -19.73
CA THR A 139 6.30 -51.11 -20.97
C THR A 139 7.17 -50.71 -22.16
N LEU A 140 7.50 -49.42 -22.32
CA LEU A 140 8.45 -48.98 -23.35
C LEU A 140 9.86 -49.53 -23.10
N LYS A 141 10.36 -49.52 -21.86
CA LYS A 141 11.67 -50.12 -21.54
C LYS A 141 11.69 -51.62 -21.79
N MET A 142 10.59 -52.33 -21.58
CA MET A 142 10.47 -53.74 -21.97
C MET A 142 10.43 -53.89 -23.49
N GLN A 143 9.74 -53.02 -24.21
CA GLN A 143 9.65 -53.04 -25.67
C GLN A 143 10.99 -52.67 -26.36
N ASP A 144 11.69 -51.65 -25.86
CA ASP A 144 13.06 -51.28 -26.26
C ASP A 144 14.09 -52.34 -25.84
N ALA A 145 13.88 -53.02 -24.70
CA ALA A 145 14.69 -54.18 -24.33
C ALA A 145 14.42 -55.40 -25.24
N PHE A 146 13.40 -55.36 -26.10
CA PHE A 146 13.16 -56.35 -27.16
C PHE A 146 13.58 -55.83 -28.57
N GLU A 147 13.52 -54.52 -28.83
CA GLU A 147 14.05 -53.89 -30.05
C GLU A 147 15.57 -53.65 -29.93
N GLY A 148 16.33 -54.72 -30.10
CA GLY A 148 17.79 -54.71 -30.03
C GLY A 148 18.41 -56.07 -29.66
N VAL A 149 17.58 -57.05 -29.33
CA VAL A 149 18.03 -58.39 -28.91
C VAL A 149 18.60 -59.15 -30.11
N ARG A 150 19.92 -59.11 -30.26
CA ARG A 150 20.64 -60.17 -30.98
C ARG A 150 20.51 -61.45 -30.17
N VAL A 151 19.88 -62.48 -30.73
CA VAL A 151 19.85 -63.83 -30.12
C VAL A 151 20.90 -64.70 -30.80
N GLU A 152 21.85 -65.23 -30.03
CA GLU A 152 22.83 -66.19 -30.52
C GLU A 152 22.53 -67.59 -29.99
N TYR A 153 22.49 -68.56 -30.91
CA TYR A 153 22.28 -69.97 -30.60
C TYR A 153 23.61 -70.70 -30.57
N GLN A 154 23.99 -71.23 -29.41
CA GLN A 154 25.14 -72.14 -29.31
C GLN A 154 24.67 -73.57 -29.09
N TRP A 155 25.19 -74.49 -29.92
CA TRP A 155 24.94 -75.93 -29.83
C TRP A 155 26.16 -76.61 -29.19
N ASP A 156 25.98 -77.17 -27.99
CA ASP A 156 26.95 -78.11 -27.39
C ASP A 156 26.61 -79.55 -27.86
N ALA A 157 27.63 -80.38 -28.01
CA ALA A 157 27.56 -81.84 -28.22
C ALA A 157 26.61 -82.58 -27.25
N LYS A 158 26.16 -81.94 -26.16
CA LYS A 158 25.19 -82.45 -25.17
C LYS A 158 23.72 -82.02 -25.40
N LYS A 159 23.33 -81.50 -26.57
CA LYS A 159 21.95 -81.07 -26.89
C LYS A 159 21.38 -79.97 -25.96
N ILE A 160 22.24 -79.11 -25.46
CA ILE A 160 21.83 -77.91 -24.71
C ILE A 160 21.71 -76.76 -25.71
N ILE A 161 20.54 -76.11 -25.76
CA ILE A 161 20.35 -74.88 -26.54
C ILE A 161 20.52 -73.71 -25.58
N LYS A 162 21.55 -72.89 -25.81
CA LYS A 162 21.75 -71.62 -25.08
C LYS A 162 21.28 -70.45 -25.93
N GLN A 163 20.50 -69.56 -25.36
CA GLN A 163 20.10 -68.27 -25.95
C GLN A 163 20.64 -67.14 -25.09
N LEU A 164 21.52 -66.33 -25.67
CA LEU A 164 22.04 -65.12 -25.02
C LEU A 164 21.29 -63.91 -25.57
N HIS A 165 20.83 -63.05 -24.67
CA HIS A 165 20.17 -61.78 -24.98
C HIS A 165 21.09 -60.66 -24.54
N TYR A 166 21.26 -59.68 -25.42
CA TYR A 166 22.19 -58.57 -25.21
C TYR A 166 21.44 -57.24 -25.13
N ASP A 167 22.01 -56.29 -24.39
CA ASP A 167 21.63 -54.89 -24.48
C ASP A 167 22.24 -54.21 -25.72
N SER A 168 21.92 -52.93 -25.93
CA SER A 168 22.43 -52.12 -27.04
C SER A 168 23.95 -51.89 -27.01
N ASN A 169 24.61 -52.18 -25.89
CA ASN A 169 26.06 -52.08 -25.69
C ASN A 169 26.76 -53.45 -25.83
N ASN A 170 26.05 -54.49 -26.27
CA ASN A 170 26.52 -55.88 -26.38
C ASN A 170 26.87 -56.55 -25.04
N ASN A 171 26.31 -56.10 -23.91
CA ASN A 171 26.40 -56.82 -22.64
C ASN A 171 25.30 -57.87 -22.56
N ILE A 172 25.60 -59.05 -21.99
CA ILE A 172 24.61 -60.09 -21.76
C ILE A 172 23.70 -59.67 -20.60
N ILE A 173 22.40 -59.59 -20.86
CA ILE A 173 21.37 -59.25 -19.86
C ILE A 173 20.50 -60.45 -19.48
N LYS A 174 20.41 -61.45 -20.37
CA LYS A 174 19.68 -62.69 -20.09
C LYS A 174 20.31 -63.88 -20.81
N GLN A 175 20.44 -64.99 -20.10
CA GLN A 175 20.78 -66.29 -20.67
C GLN A 175 19.60 -67.26 -20.48
N VAL A 176 19.25 -68.00 -21.52
CA VAL A 176 18.28 -69.09 -21.45
C VAL A 176 18.94 -70.39 -21.85
N ASP A 177 18.98 -71.34 -20.92
CA ASP A 177 19.49 -72.68 -21.15
C ASP A 177 18.32 -73.66 -21.25
N TYR A 178 18.24 -74.37 -22.38
CA TYR A 178 17.34 -75.50 -22.55
C TYR A 178 18.11 -76.81 -22.45
N VAL A 179 17.70 -77.68 -21.52
CA VAL A 179 18.26 -79.02 -21.34
C VAL A 179 17.14 -80.04 -21.54
N TRP A 180 17.45 -81.13 -22.26
CA TRP A 180 16.52 -82.20 -22.52
C TRP A 180 17.06 -83.54 -22.00
N ASP A 181 16.41 -84.06 -20.95
CA ASP A 181 16.73 -85.34 -20.33
C ASP A 181 15.42 -86.07 -19.95
N GLY A 182 14.59 -86.35 -20.96
CA GLY A 182 13.22 -86.89 -20.79
C GLY A 182 12.16 -85.88 -20.33
N VAL A 183 12.57 -84.79 -19.67
CA VAL A 183 11.77 -83.60 -19.34
C VAL A 183 12.48 -82.37 -19.90
N ARG A 184 11.77 -81.45 -20.56
CA ARG A 184 12.38 -80.18 -21.01
C ARG A 184 12.52 -79.26 -19.81
N VAL A 185 13.74 -78.86 -19.50
CA VAL A 185 14.06 -77.88 -18.48
C VAL A 185 14.53 -76.60 -19.16
N GLN A 186 13.93 -75.47 -18.76
CA GLN A 186 14.35 -74.13 -19.18
C GLN A 186 14.86 -73.40 -17.94
N ARG A 187 16.10 -72.91 -17.99
CA ARG A 187 16.64 -72.01 -16.98
C ARG A 187 16.84 -70.64 -17.58
N GLU A 188 16.26 -69.63 -16.97
CA GLU A 188 16.44 -68.24 -17.35
C GLU A 188 17.27 -67.54 -16.29
N THR A 189 18.44 -67.04 -16.68
CA THR A 189 19.34 -66.28 -15.82
C THR A 189 19.33 -64.83 -16.26
N TYR A 190 18.90 -63.94 -15.37
CA TYR A 190 18.85 -62.50 -15.57
C TYR A 190 20.01 -61.84 -14.83
N LEU A 191 20.75 -60.97 -15.52
CA LEU A 191 21.77 -60.13 -14.90
C LEU A 191 21.19 -58.72 -14.72
N LEU A 192 20.87 -58.38 -13.48
CA LEU A 192 20.28 -57.10 -13.11
C LEU A 192 21.38 -56.23 -12.51
N ASN A 193 21.80 -55.21 -13.25
CA ASN A 193 22.81 -54.27 -12.79
C ASN A 193 22.11 -53.01 -12.28
N GLU A 194 22.32 -52.71 -11.00
CA GLU A 194 21.84 -51.49 -10.37
C GLU A 194 23.04 -50.65 -9.95
N PHE A 195 23.02 -49.35 -10.22
CA PHE A 195 24.03 -48.44 -9.69
C PHE A 195 23.70 -48.16 -8.22
N ASP A 196 24.61 -48.52 -7.33
CA ASP A 196 24.51 -48.19 -5.91
C ASP A 196 25.14 -46.81 -5.67
N ASP A 197 24.29 -45.79 -5.61
CA ASP A 197 24.68 -44.40 -5.32
C ASP A 197 25.47 -44.27 -4.01
N SER A 198 25.28 -45.19 -3.06
CA SER A 198 25.91 -45.13 -1.73
C SER A 198 27.40 -45.47 -1.80
N ASN A 199 27.77 -46.35 -2.75
CA ASN A 199 29.14 -46.85 -2.90
C ASN A 199 29.77 -46.50 -4.25
N GLN A 200 29.02 -45.84 -5.15
CA GLN A 200 29.38 -45.55 -6.54
C GLN A 200 29.86 -46.79 -7.32
N LEU A 201 29.27 -47.95 -7.01
CA LEU A 201 29.58 -49.22 -7.66
C LEU A 201 28.34 -49.79 -8.35
N ILE A 202 28.55 -50.62 -9.37
CA ILE A 202 27.47 -51.41 -9.96
C ILE A 202 27.30 -52.66 -9.10
N LYS A 203 26.10 -52.83 -8.53
CA LYS A 203 25.68 -54.07 -7.90
C LYS A 203 25.00 -54.94 -8.97
N THR A 204 25.58 -56.10 -9.24
CA THR A 204 24.95 -57.11 -10.08
C THR A 204 24.18 -58.10 -9.22
N THR A 205 22.87 -58.19 -9.44
CA THR A 205 22.03 -59.24 -8.88
C THR A 205 21.75 -60.27 -9.97
N ILE A 206 22.04 -61.53 -9.71
CA ILE A 206 21.79 -62.63 -10.63
C ILE A 206 20.54 -63.37 -10.19
N VAL A 207 19.53 -63.40 -11.05
CA VAL A 207 18.28 -64.12 -10.80
C VAL A 207 18.18 -65.30 -11.75
N THR A 208 18.18 -66.52 -11.23
CA THR A 208 17.96 -67.73 -12.01
C THR A 208 16.57 -68.30 -11.73
N VAL A 209 15.75 -68.42 -12.77
CA VAL A 209 14.42 -69.03 -12.71
C VAL A 209 14.43 -70.34 -13.48
N THR A 210 13.95 -71.43 -12.87
CA THR A 210 13.86 -72.74 -13.52
C THR A 210 12.40 -73.09 -13.80
N TYR A 211 12.16 -73.55 -15.02
CA TYR A 211 10.89 -74.09 -15.50
C TYR A 211 11.07 -75.52 -15.98
N THR A 212 10.10 -76.38 -15.72
CA THR A 212 10.03 -77.73 -16.27
C THR A 212 8.77 -77.93 -17.10
N TRP A 213 8.89 -78.72 -18.15
CA TRP A 213 7.80 -79.05 -19.07
C TRP A 213 7.56 -80.55 -19.03
N GLN A 214 6.42 -80.96 -18.47
CA GLN A 214 6.01 -82.36 -18.41
C GLN A 214 4.58 -82.47 -18.94
N ASN A 215 4.36 -83.36 -19.92
CA ASN A 215 3.05 -83.61 -20.54
C ASN A 215 2.33 -82.34 -21.05
N GLY A 216 3.07 -81.38 -21.60
CA GLY A 216 2.52 -80.14 -22.16
C GLY A 216 2.23 -79.03 -21.15
N VAL A 217 2.45 -79.26 -19.85
CA VAL A 217 2.29 -78.24 -18.79
C VAL A 217 3.65 -77.65 -18.43
N VAL A 218 3.70 -76.33 -18.30
CA VAL A 218 4.89 -75.58 -17.86
C VAL A 218 4.75 -75.22 -16.39
N THR A 219 5.70 -75.65 -15.57
CA THR A 219 5.71 -75.35 -14.14
C THR A 219 6.99 -74.58 -13.78
N LYS A 220 6.84 -73.47 -13.06
CA LYS A 220 7.97 -72.79 -12.41
C LYS A 220 8.40 -73.60 -11.19
N THR A 221 9.59 -74.18 -11.24
CA THR A 221 10.07 -75.14 -10.23
C THR A 221 11.15 -74.59 -9.31
N GLY A 222 11.74 -73.43 -9.62
CA GLY A 222 12.72 -72.81 -8.74
C GLY A 222 13.02 -71.36 -9.08
N VAL A 223 13.42 -70.60 -8.06
CA VAL A 223 14.01 -69.26 -8.18
C VAL A 223 15.21 -69.21 -7.25
N VAL A 224 16.35 -68.78 -7.77
CA VAL A 224 17.56 -68.52 -7.00
C VAL A 224 18.00 -67.10 -7.29
N VAL A 225 18.30 -66.34 -6.24
CA VAL A 225 18.82 -64.97 -6.33
C VAL A 225 20.17 -64.95 -5.62
N THR A 226 21.21 -64.49 -6.31
CA THR A 226 22.59 -64.39 -5.79
C THR A 226 23.19 -63.05 -6.13
#